data_AF-A0A3A1XH65-F1
#
_entry.id   AF-A0A3A1XH65-F1
#
_cell.length_a   1.000
_cell.length_b   1.000
_cell.length_c   1.000
_cell.angle_alpha   90.00
_cell.angle_beta   90.00
_cell.angle_gamma   90.00
#
_symmetry.space_group_name_H-M   'P 1'
#
loop_
_entity.id
_entity.type
_entity.pdbx_description
1 polymer ?
#
loop_
_entity_poly.entity_id
_entity_poly.type
_entity_poly.pdbx_seq_one_letter_code
_entity_poly.pdbx_strand_id
1 'polypeptide(L)'
;TLIKMVEAGQINLELHPMSFLDGLSTDHYSTRVSSAIAYIASYDNDPKHLLKFINSIFSEKFQPEEGEGYKPVSNKELIKLAEKSGIPNKVASKAFNRQYLKWQLLVNKYTPDRKELWNISGSNKGSMTTPTVTINDKLLDMNAINEKKMKVLDALLHCIGLDKKQVGVAGKMPKVSDTSSPIAL
;
A
#
# COMPACT_ATOMS: atom_id res chain seq x y z
N THR A 1 2.33 2.67 -11.77
CA THR A 1 3.77 2.45 -11.99
C THR A 1 4.26 1.17 -11.35
N LEU A 2 4.10 0.98 -10.04
CA LEU A 2 4.53 -0.25 -9.34
C LEU A 2 3.98 -1.54 -9.97
N ILE A 3 2.71 -1.53 -10.41
CA ILE A 3 2.10 -2.65 -11.16
C ILE A 3 2.96 -3.06 -12.36
N LYS A 4 3.44 -2.10 -13.16
CA LYS A 4 4.29 -2.38 -14.33
C LYS A 4 5.62 -3.02 -13.93
N MET A 5 6.18 -2.60 -12.78
CA MET A 5 7.44 -3.15 -12.27
C MET A 5 7.27 -4.58 -11.78
N VAL A 6 6.18 -4.88 -11.08
CA VAL A 6 5.80 -6.26 -10.69
C VAL A 6 5.61 -7.12 -11.93
N GLU A 7 4.85 -6.65 -12.92
CA GLU A 7 4.60 -7.40 -14.16
C GLU A 7 5.87 -7.66 -14.97
N ALA A 8 6.85 -6.75 -14.94
CA ALA A 8 8.14 -6.90 -15.60
C ALA A 8 9.15 -7.73 -14.79
N GLY A 9 8.79 -8.20 -13.59
CA GLY A 9 9.67 -8.92 -12.67
C GLY A 9 10.74 -8.05 -12.02
N GLN A 10 10.61 -6.72 -12.08
CA GLN A 10 11.62 -5.79 -11.57
C GLN A 10 11.60 -5.68 -10.04
N ILE A 11 10.46 -5.91 -9.41
CA ILE A 11 10.32 -5.88 -7.95
C ILE A 11 9.39 -6.99 -7.48
N ASN A 12 9.63 -7.47 -6.26
CA ASN A 12 8.60 -8.11 -5.44
C ASN A 12 7.92 -7.01 -4.62
N LEU A 13 6.60 -7.01 -4.57
CA LEU A 13 5.83 -6.00 -3.85
C LEU A 13 5.08 -6.66 -2.69
N GLU A 14 5.43 -6.25 -1.48
CA GLU A 14 4.73 -6.61 -0.25
C GLU A 14 3.83 -5.46 0.19
N LEU A 15 2.60 -5.78 0.59
CA LEU A 15 1.60 -4.80 1.01
C LEU A 15 1.09 -5.16 2.40
N HIS A 16 1.20 -4.21 3.32
CA HIS A 16 0.72 -4.35 4.70
C HIS A 16 -0.46 -3.38 4.92
N PRO A 17 -1.70 -3.78 4.56
CA PRO A 17 -2.86 -2.92 4.72
C PRO A 17 -3.20 -2.75 6.20
N MET A 18 -3.16 -1.52 6.69
CA MET A 18 -3.45 -1.19 8.09
C MET A 18 -4.69 -0.30 8.19
N SER A 19 -5.23 -0.15 9.40
CA SER A 19 -6.49 0.58 9.61
C SER A 19 -6.52 1.44 10.86
N PHE A 20 -5.41 2.11 11.18
CA PHE A 20 -5.29 2.96 12.38
C PHE A 20 -6.29 4.12 12.40
N LEU A 21 -6.71 4.60 11.22
CA LEU A 21 -7.66 5.70 11.08
C LEU A 21 -9.13 5.24 11.06
N ASP A 22 -9.43 3.99 11.42
CA ASP A 22 -10.84 3.52 11.44
C ASP A 22 -11.73 4.36 12.35
N GLY A 23 -11.18 4.83 13.48
CA GLY A 23 -11.88 5.70 14.42
C GLY A 23 -12.20 7.11 13.88
N LEU A 24 -11.62 7.50 12.74
CA LEU A 24 -11.95 8.76 12.05
C LEU A 24 -13.11 8.61 11.05
N SER A 25 -13.65 7.40 10.90
CA SER A 25 -14.78 7.11 10.01
C SER A 25 -16.03 6.75 10.80
N THR A 26 -17.21 7.10 10.27
CA THR A 26 -18.50 6.76 10.91
C THR A 26 -19.03 5.38 10.53
N ASP A 27 -18.39 4.70 9.58
CA ASP A 27 -18.85 3.44 9.00
C ASP A 27 -17.75 2.36 8.96
N HIS A 28 -16.67 2.54 9.72
CA HIS A 28 -15.53 1.61 9.79
C HIS A 28 -14.83 1.39 8.44
N TYR A 29 -14.67 2.45 7.64
CA TYR A 29 -14.09 2.37 6.29
C TYR A 29 -12.73 1.68 6.27
N SER A 30 -11.80 2.14 7.10
CA SER A 30 -10.43 1.62 7.13
C SER A 30 -10.42 0.11 7.43
N THR A 31 -11.23 -0.35 8.40
CA THR A 31 -11.27 -1.77 8.74
C THR A 31 -11.97 -2.61 7.67
N ARG A 32 -13.06 -2.10 7.06
CA ARG A 32 -13.74 -2.76 5.94
C ARG A 32 -12.81 -2.93 4.74
N VAL A 33 -12.10 -1.87 4.34
CA VAL A 33 -11.21 -1.88 3.17
C VAL A 33 -9.97 -2.74 3.42
N SER A 34 -9.25 -2.57 4.54
CA SER A 34 -8.06 -3.38 4.80
C SER A 34 -8.41 -4.87 5.04
N SER A 35 -9.54 -5.18 5.67
CA SER A 35 -10.04 -6.56 5.73
C SER A 35 -10.43 -7.11 4.35
N ALA A 36 -10.98 -6.28 3.46
CA ALA A 36 -11.32 -6.69 2.11
C ALA A 36 -10.07 -7.00 1.28
N ILE A 37 -8.98 -6.24 1.43
CA ILE A 37 -7.69 -6.51 0.79
C ILE A 37 -7.20 -7.92 1.17
N ALA A 38 -7.21 -8.26 2.47
CA ALA A 38 -6.83 -9.60 2.94
C ALA A 38 -7.76 -10.71 2.42
N TYR A 39 -9.07 -10.44 2.37
CA TYR A 39 -10.05 -11.38 1.81
C TYR A 39 -9.81 -11.61 0.32
N ILE A 40 -9.71 -10.56 -0.48
CA ILE A 40 -9.48 -10.67 -1.93
C ILE A 40 -8.18 -11.42 -2.20
N ALA A 41 -7.09 -11.11 -1.48
CA ALA A 41 -5.82 -11.83 -1.59
C ALA A 41 -5.93 -13.34 -1.28
N SER A 42 -6.90 -13.75 -0.44
CA SER A 42 -7.10 -15.14 -0.03
C SER A 42 -8.04 -15.93 -0.96
N TYR A 43 -8.87 -15.24 -1.75
CA TYR A 43 -9.97 -15.86 -2.50
C TYR A 43 -9.99 -15.49 -4.01
N ASP A 44 -9.14 -14.56 -4.45
CA ASP A 44 -8.87 -14.28 -5.86
C ASP A 44 -7.39 -14.56 -6.18
N ASN A 45 -7.16 -15.48 -7.10
CA ASN A 45 -5.81 -15.95 -7.45
C ASN A 45 -5.10 -15.03 -8.45
N ASP A 46 -5.76 -14.00 -9.00
CA ASP A 46 -5.11 -13.01 -9.86
C ASP A 46 -4.64 -11.79 -9.05
N PRO A 47 -3.33 -11.67 -8.74
CA PRO A 47 -2.81 -10.52 -7.98
C PRO A 47 -3.01 -9.19 -8.72
N LYS A 48 -3.21 -9.19 -10.05
CA LYS A 48 -3.46 -7.96 -10.81
C LYS A 48 -4.81 -7.35 -10.46
N HIS A 49 -5.82 -8.18 -10.15
CA HIS A 49 -7.12 -7.68 -9.71
C HIS A 49 -6.99 -6.93 -8.37
N LEU A 50 -6.26 -7.50 -7.42
CA LEU A 50 -6.01 -6.87 -6.13
C LEU A 50 -5.24 -5.54 -6.28
N LEU A 51 -4.16 -5.54 -7.07
CA LEU A 51 -3.38 -4.33 -7.29
C LEU A 51 -4.18 -3.23 -8.00
N LYS A 52 -5.04 -3.58 -8.96
CA LYS A 52 -5.98 -2.63 -9.58
C LYS A 52 -6.96 -2.07 -8.57
N PHE A 53 -7.54 -2.91 -7.72
CA PHE A 53 -8.46 -2.48 -6.66
C PHE A 53 -7.80 -1.51 -5.68
N ILE A 54 -6.59 -1.83 -5.20
CA ILE A 54 -5.82 -0.96 -4.31
C ILE A 54 -5.49 0.37 -4.99
N ASN A 55 -5.10 0.36 -6.27
CA ASN A 55 -4.89 1.60 -7.02
C ASN A 55 -6.18 2.41 -7.18
N SER A 56 -7.33 1.75 -7.32
CA SER A 56 -8.63 2.41 -7.46
C SER A 56 -9.16 3.01 -6.16
N ILE A 57 -9.00 2.34 -5.01
CA ILE A 57 -9.45 2.89 -3.71
C ILE A 57 -8.64 4.10 -3.25
N PHE A 58 -7.38 4.22 -3.68
CA PHE A 58 -6.52 5.40 -3.42
C PHE A 58 -6.64 6.48 -4.51
N SER A 59 -7.53 6.33 -5.48
CA SER A 59 -7.75 7.40 -6.46
C SER A 59 -8.46 8.59 -5.82
N GLU A 60 -8.10 9.81 -6.22
CA GLU A 60 -8.72 11.06 -5.73
C GLU A 60 -10.25 11.06 -5.85
N LYS A 61 -10.80 10.30 -6.82
CA LYS A 61 -12.25 10.21 -7.05
C LYS A 61 -12.97 9.28 -6.07
N PHE A 62 -12.24 8.39 -5.39
CA PHE A 62 -12.84 7.34 -4.58
C PHE A 62 -12.42 7.39 -3.11
N GLN A 63 -11.17 7.75 -2.82
CA GLN A 63 -10.70 7.84 -1.44
C GLN A 63 -11.54 8.89 -0.69
N PRO A 64 -12.24 8.53 0.39
CA PRO A 64 -12.96 9.52 1.19
C PRO A 64 -11.97 10.43 1.90
N GLU A 65 -12.36 11.69 2.09
CA GLU A 65 -11.64 12.64 2.96
C GLU A 65 -11.56 12.10 4.39
N GLU A 66 -10.54 12.51 5.15
CA GLU A 66 -10.39 12.15 6.56
C GLU A 66 -10.99 13.23 7.48
N GLY A 67 -11.37 12.85 8.71
CA GLY A 67 -11.83 13.80 9.73
C GLY A 67 -13.18 14.46 9.39
N GLU A 68 -13.28 15.78 9.54
CA GLU A 68 -14.54 16.52 9.37
C GLU A 68 -15.12 16.44 7.96
N GLY A 69 -14.27 16.26 6.94
CA GLY A 69 -14.68 16.09 5.55
C GLY A 69 -15.23 14.70 5.21
N TYR A 70 -15.17 13.75 6.16
CA TYR A 70 -15.47 12.35 5.90
C TYR A 70 -16.91 12.14 5.40
N LYS A 71 -17.03 11.42 4.29
CA LYS A 71 -18.31 10.94 3.73
C LYS A 71 -18.30 9.41 3.66
N PRO A 72 -19.29 8.74 4.27
CA PRO A 72 -19.39 7.28 4.25
C PRO A 72 -19.36 6.71 2.84
N VAL A 73 -18.64 5.59 2.67
CA VAL A 73 -18.61 4.84 1.41
C VAL A 73 -19.26 3.49 1.65
N SER A 74 -20.39 3.25 0.99
CA SER A 74 -21.18 2.05 1.22
C SER A 74 -20.46 0.79 0.74
N ASN A 75 -20.78 -0.37 1.34
CA ASN A 75 -20.31 -1.66 0.82
C ASN A 75 -20.72 -1.89 -0.65
N LYS A 76 -21.88 -1.38 -1.07
CA LYS A 76 -22.34 -1.47 -2.45
C LYS A 76 -21.39 -0.76 -3.42
N GLU A 77 -20.87 0.40 -3.05
CA GLU A 77 -19.90 1.15 -3.86
C GLU A 77 -18.54 0.46 -3.90
N LEU A 78 -18.08 -0.03 -2.75
CA LEU A 78 -16.83 -0.79 -2.64
C LEU A 78 -16.86 -2.09 -3.46
N ILE A 79 -17.97 -2.84 -3.42
CA ILE A 79 -18.17 -4.06 -4.22
C ILE A 79 -18.11 -3.72 -5.72
N LYS A 80 -18.82 -2.67 -6.16
CA LYS A 80 -18.77 -2.23 -7.57
C LYS A 80 -17.36 -1.84 -8.00
N LEU A 81 -16.58 -1.21 -7.13
CA LEU A 81 -15.20 -0.85 -7.44
C LEU A 81 -14.31 -2.09 -7.55
N ALA A 82 -14.48 -3.06 -6.65
CA ALA A 82 -13.78 -4.33 -6.70
C ALA A 82 -14.08 -5.09 -8.01
N GLU A 83 -15.35 -5.19 -8.39
CA GLU A 83 -15.77 -5.80 -9.66
C GLU A 83 -15.18 -5.09 -10.89
N LYS A 84 -15.20 -3.75 -10.91
CA LYS A 84 -14.54 -2.96 -11.96
C LYS A 84 -13.04 -3.20 -12.05
N SER A 85 -12.42 -3.65 -10.96
CA SER A 85 -10.99 -3.99 -10.90
C SER A 85 -10.70 -5.41 -11.41
N GLY A 86 -11.73 -6.18 -11.77
CA GLY A 86 -11.65 -7.55 -12.27
C GLY A 86 -11.98 -8.62 -11.22
N ILE A 87 -12.17 -8.23 -9.95
CA ILE A 87 -12.45 -9.17 -8.87
C ILE A 87 -13.82 -9.83 -9.12
N PRO A 88 -13.91 -11.17 -9.16
CA PRO A 88 -15.19 -11.84 -9.38
C PRO A 88 -16.24 -11.46 -8.33
N ASN A 89 -17.50 -11.25 -8.75
CA ASN A 89 -18.59 -10.90 -7.83
C ASN A 89 -18.71 -11.87 -6.63
N LYS A 90 -18.45 -13.17 -6.84
CA LYS A 90 -18.45 -14.18 -5.77
C LYS A 90 -17.44 -13.92 -4.64
N VAL A 91 -16.36 -13.19 -4.94
CA VAL A 91 -15.33 -12.74 -3.99
C VAL A 91 -15.70 -11.35 -3.48
N ALA A 92 -15.97 -10.40 -4.39
CA ALA A 92 -16.24 -9.00 -4.06
C ALA A 92 -17.42 -8.85 -3.07
N SER A 93 -18.53 -9.57 -3.31
CA SER A 93 -19.74 -9.51 -2.47
C SER A 93 -19.55 -9.98 -1.03
N LYS A 94 -18.44 -10.66 -0.72
CA LYS A 94 -18.11 -11.17 0.62
C LYS A 94 -16.96 -10.41 1.29
N ALA A 95 -16.18 -9.66 0.52
CA ALA A 95 -14.91 -9.09 0.99
C ALA A 95 -15.07 -8.02 2.09
N PHE A 96 -16.18 -7.26 2.08
CA PHE A 96 -16.37 -6.07 2.92
C PHE A 96 -17.09 -6.34 4.25
N ASN A 97 -17.23 -7.62 4.64
CA ASN A 97 -17.88 -8.04 5.88
C ASN A 97 -16.92 -8.14 7.08
N ARG A 98 -15.71 -7.55 6.97
CA ARG A 98 -14.69 -7.50 8.05
C ARG A 98 -14.25 -8.88 8.56
N GLN A 99 -14.21 -9.90 7.70
CA GLN A 99 -13.82 -11.26 8.08
C GLN A 99 -12.42 -11.36 8.70
N TYR A 100 -11.50 -10.47 8.31
CA TYR A 100 -10.12 -10.42 8.81
C TYR A 100 -9.91 -9.39 9.92
N LEU A 101 -10.97 -8.88 10.55
CA LEU A 101 -10.88 -7.84 11.60
C LEU A 101 -9.96 -8.24 12.75
N LYS A 102 -10.03 -9.48 13.25
CA LYS A 102 -9.16 -9.93 14.34
C LYS A 102 -7.68 -9.87 13.96
N TRP A 103 -7.33 -10.35 12.77
CA TRP A 103 -5.97 -10.28 12.24
C TRP A 103 -5.52 -8.82 12.08
N GLN A 104 -6.37 -7.98 11.51
CA GLN A 104 -6.09 -6.56 11.31
C GLN A 104 -5.88 -5.80 12.63
N LEU A 105 -6.67 -6.08 13.67
CA LEU A 105 -6.47 -5.47 14.98
C LEU A 105 -5.11 -5.85 15.58
N LEU A 106 -4.63 -7.07 15.36
CA LEU A 106 -3.27 -7.48 15.76
C LEU A 106 -2.21 -6.76 14.92
N VAL A 107 -2.40 -6.66 13.60
CA VAL A 107 -1.51 -5.88 12.72
C VAL A 107 -1.38 -4.43 13.21
N ASN A 108 -2.50 -3.76 13.49
CA ASN A 108 -2.52 -2.39 14.02
C ASN A 108 -1.90 -2.26 15.41
N LYS A 109 -2.03 -3.29 16.26
CA LYS A 109 -1.45 -3.29 17.60
C LYS A 109 0.07 -3.41 17.56
N TYR A 110 0.62 -4.31 16.73
CA TYR A 110 2.03 -4.70 16.83
C TYR A 110 2.94 -4.03 15.81
N THR A 111 2.44 -3.68 14.62
CA THR A 111 3.29 -3.10 13.57
C THR A 111 3.87 -1.73 13.97
N PRO A 112 3.11 -0.82 14.63
CA PRO A 112 3.68 0.45 15.09
C PRO A 112 4.85 0.32 16.07
N ASP A 113 4.96 -0.80 16.79
CA ASP A 113 6.05 -1.06 17.74
C ASP A 113 7.32 -1.63 17.09
N ARG A 114 7.26 -1.94 15.79
CA ARG A 114 8.42 -2.42 15.01
C ARG A 114 9.39 -1.29 14.75
N LYS A 115 10.47 -1.23 15.53
CA LYS A 115 11.46 -0.14 15.51
C LYS A 115 12.16 0.03 14.16
N GLU A 116 12.28 -1.04 13.38
CA GLU A 116 12.82 -1.01 12.02
C GLU A 116 11.93 -0.23 11.03
N LEU A 117 10.68 0.05 11.38
CA LEU A 117 9.73 0.84 10.59
C LEU A 117 9.63 2.30 11.07
N TRP A 118 10.34 2.67 12.13
CA TRP A 118 10.25 4.02 12.70
C TRP A 118 11.01 5.02 11.84
N ASN A 119 10.40 6.19 11.64
CA ASN A 119 11.06 7.33 11.02
C ASN A 119 12.41 7.59 11.71
N ILE A 120 13.47 7.71 10.91
CA ILE A 120 14.85 7.91 11.38
C ILE A 120 15.22 9.40 11.50
N SER A 121 14.41 10.27 10.90
CA SER A 121 14.59 11.72 10.82
C SER A 121 13.22 12.44 10.87
N GLY A 122 13.22 13.77 10.78
CA GLY A 122 12.01 14.58 10.82
C GLY A 122 11.32 14.65 12.19
N SER A 123 10.15 15.30 12.23
CA SER A 123 9.36 15.50 13.46
C SER A 123 8.79 14.20 14.04
N ASN A 124 8.61 13.19 13.21
CA ASN A 124 8.07 11.88 13.60
C ASN A 124 9.16 10.88 14.00
N LYS A 125 10.43 11.32 14.13
CA LYS A 125 11.56 10.44 14.46
C LYS A 125 11.25 9.59 15.70
N GLY A 126 11.50 8.29 15.59
CA GLY A 126 11.22 7.32 16.66
C GLY A 126 9.76 6.85 16.72
N SER A 127 8.97 7.10 15.68
CA SER A 127 7.61 6.57 15.53
C SER A 127 7.34 6.09 14.10
N MET A 128 6.41 5.16 13.94
CA MET A 128 5.94 4.70 12.63
C MET A 128 4.81 5.62 12.11
N THR A 129 4.80 5.92 10.81
CA THR A 129 3.73 6.67 10.13
C THR A 129 3.30 5.95 8.86
N THR A 130 2.13 6.28 8.29
CA THR A 130 1.79 5.83 6.94
C THR A 130 1.77 6.97 5.92
N PRO A 131 2.23 6.71 4.68
CA PRO A 131 2.85 5.47 4.21
C PRO A 131 4.23 5.20 4.84
N THR A 132 4.52 3.92 5.12
CA THR A 132 5.87 3.41 5.42
C THR A 132 6.31 2.61 4.21
N VAL A 133 7.53 2.83 3.72
CA VAL A 133 8.10 2.12 2.58
C VAL A 133 9.45 1.53 2.99
N THR A 134 9.67 0.27 2.65
CA THR A 134 10.96 -0.40 2.79
C THR A 134 11.45 -0.89 1.43
N ILE A 135 12.76 -1.00 1.28
CA ILE A 135 13.44 -1.65 0.16
C ILE A 135 14.39 -2.67 0.79
N ASN A 136 14.16 -3.96 0.55
CA ASN A 136 14.90 -5.06 1.18
C ASN A 136 15.04 -4.87 2.70
N ASP A 137 13.88 -4.68 3.36
CA ASP A 137 13.75 -4.43 4.81
C ASP A 137 14.43 -3.17 5.35
N LYS A 138 14.99 -2.30 4.48
CA LYS A 138 15.53 -1.00 4.88
C LYS A 138 14.51 0.09 4.64
N LEU A 139 14.21 0.85 5.69
CA LEU A 139 13.32 2.00 5.62
C LEU A 139 13.79 3.00 4.56
N LEU A 140 12.88 3.40 3.69
CA LEU A 140 13.06 4.55 2.81
C LEU A 140 12.71 5.81 3.62
N ASP A 141 13.68 6.69 3.84
CA ASP A 141 13.46 7.91 4.63
C ASP A 141 12.59 8.93 3.89
N MET A 142 11.29 8.88 4.18
CA MET A 142 10.28 9.76 3.59
C MET A 142 10.48 11.24 3.95
N ASN A 143 11.09 11.54 5.10
CA ASN A 143 11.36 12.92 5.51
C ASN A 143 12.49 13.50 4.67
N ALA A 144 13.57 12.73 4.46
CA ALA A 144 14.67 13.14 3.58
C ALA A 144 14.19 13.36 2.13
N ILE A 145 13.27 12.53 1.62
CA ILE A 145 12.64 12.73 0.29
C ILE A 145 11.93 14.08 0.24
N ASN A 146 11.14 14.40 1.27
CA ASN A 146 10.38 15.64 1.36
C ASN A 146 11.29 16.87 1.46
N GLU A 147 12.34 16.82 2.30
CA GLU A 147 13.34 17.88 2.45
C GLU A 147 14.07 18.17 1.13
N LYS A 148 14.42 17.11 0.37
CA LYS A 148 15.01 17.24 -0.97
C LYS A 148 13.99 17.60 -2.06
N LYS A 149 12.71 17.78 -1.72
CA LYS A 149 11.60 18.04 -2.65
C LYS A 149 11.50 17.02 -3.80
N MET A 150 11.87 15.77 -3.51
CA MET A 150 11.84 14.69 -4.47
C MET A 150 10.46 14.04 -4.51
N LYS A 151 10.06 13.53 -5.68
CA LYS A 151 8.91 12.63 -5.75
C LYS A 151 9.29 11.27 -5.18
N VAL A 152 8.41 10.66 -4.38
CA VAL A 152 8.63 9.34 -3.78
C VAL A 152 9.03 8.29 -4.82
N LEU A 153 8.39 8.30 -6.00
CA LEU A 153 8.74 7.39 -7.08
C LEU A 153 10.17 7.61 -7.59
N ASP A 154 10.61 8.85 -7.76
CA ASP A 154 11.95 9.13 -8.28
C ASP A 154 13.02 8.73 -7.24
N ALA A 155 12.73 8.92 -5.94
CA ALA A 155 13.55 8.40 -4.84
C ALA A 155 13.63 6.87 -4.81
N LEU A 156 12.49 6.17 -4.93
CA LEU A 156 12.45 4.71 -5.02
C LEU A 156 13.31 4.20 -6.18
N LEU A 157 13.14 4.77 -7.38
CA LEU A 157 13.87 4.39 -8.58
C LEU A 157 15.38 4.60 -8.43
N HIS A 158 15.78 5.71 -7.83
CA HIS A 158 17.18 5.98 -7.46
C HIS A 158 17.71 4.93 -6.49
N CYS A 159 16.99 4.65 -5.40
CA CYS A 159 17.40 3.70 -4.37
C CYS A 159 17.56 2.27 -4.87
N ILE A 160 16.81 1.86 -5.91
CA ILE A 160 16.98 0.55 -6.55
C ILE A 160 17.89 0.60 -7.79
N GLY A 161 18.34 1.79 -8.19
CA GLY A 161 19.22 2.00 -9.35
C GLY A 161 18.56 1.74 -10.71
N LEU A 162 17.26 1.98 -10.85
CA LEU A 162 16.49 1.76 -12.07
C LEU A 162 16.19 3.09 -12.78
N ASP A 163 16.55 3.22 -14.06
CA ASP A 163 16.21 4.42 -14.83
C ASP A 163 14.70 4.46 -15.08
N LYS A 164 14.09 5.65 -15.00
CA LYS A 164 12.66 5.86 -15.26
C LYS A 164 12.20 5.32 -16.61
N LYS A 165 13.04 5.36 -17.64
CA LYS A 165 12.72 4.81 -18.97
C LYS A 165 12.73 3.28 -19.02
N GLN A 166 13.31 2.62 -18.01
CA GLN A 166 13.37 1.17 -17.89
C GLN A 166 12.17 0.60 -17.11
N VAL A 167 11.36 1.44 -16.47
CA VAL A 167 10.22 1.01 -15.67
C VAL A 167 9.21 0.21 -16.51
N GLY A 168 8.96 -1.03 -16.11
CA GLY A 168 8.08 -1.97 -16.81
C GLY A 168 8.71 -2.61 -18.06
N VAL A 169 9.99 -2.39 -18.33
CA VAL A 169 10.68 -3.02 -19.47
C VAL A 169 11.29 -4.35 -19.02
N ALA A 170 10.72 -5.46 -19.51
CA ALA A 170 11.19 -6.80 -19.19
C ALA A 170 12.69 -6.96 -19.47
N GLY A 171 13.41 -7.60 -18.53
CA GLY A 171 14.86 -7.79 -18.60
C GLY A 171 15.71 -6.57 -18.26
N LYS A 172 15.12 -5.38 -18.01
CA LYS A 172 15.83 -4.23 -17.44
C LYS A 172 15.66 -4.23 -15.93
N MET A 173 16.59 -4.85 -15.21
CA MET A 173 16.47 -5.06 -13.77
C MET A 173 17.02 -3.87 -12.97
N PRO A 174 16.54 -3.67 -11.72
CA PRO A 174 17.23 -2.81 -10.78
C PRO A 174 18.68 -3.24 -10.56
N LYS A 175 19.55 -2.29 -10.17
CA LYS A 175 20.96 -2.57 -9.86
C LYS A 175 21.14 -3.21 -8.48
N VAL A 176 20.13 -3.08 -7.62
CA VAL A 176 20.07 -3.67 -6.29
C VAL A 176 19.38 -5.02 -6.39
N SER A 177 20.01 -6.07 -5.86
CA SER A 177 19.39 -7.40 -5.70
C SER A 177 18.58 -7.47 -4.40
N ASP A 178 17.83 -8.55 -4.18
CA ASP A 178 17.04 -8.82 -2.97
C ASP A 178 17.87 -8.84 -1.67
N THR A 179 19.17 -9.17 -1.75
CA THR A 179 20.09 -9.20 -0.60
C THR A 179 20.91 -7.92 -0.43
N SER A 180 20.84 -7.01 -1.40
CA SER A 180 21.61 -5.76 -1.38
C SER A 180 20.91 -4.67 -0.58
N SER A 181 21.67 -3.82 0.10
CA SER A 181 21.13 -2.57 0.65
C SER A 181 20.71 -1.63 -0.49
N PRO A 182 19.65 -0.82 -0.32
CA PRO A 182 19.31 0.22 -1.28
C PRO A 182 20.44 1.25 -1.41
N ILE A 183 20.54 1.86 -2.59
CA ILE A 183 21.42 3.01 -2.84
C ILE A 183 20.94 4.17 -1.96
N ALA A 184 21.87 4.84 -1.28
CA ALA A 184 21.57 5.98 -0.43
C ALA A 184 20.92 7.13 -1.22
N LEU A 185 19.94 7.79 -0.59
CA LEU A 185 19.17 8.90 -1.13
C LEU A 185 19.96 10.22 -1.20
#